data_AF-A0A6L9KYS3-F1
#
_entry.id   AF-A0A6L9KYS3-F1
#
_cell.length_a   1.000
_cell.length_b   1.000
_cell.length_c   1.000
_cell.angle_alpha   90.00
_cell.angle_beta   90.00
_cell.angle_gamma   90.00
#
_symmetry.space_group_name_H-M   'P 1'
#
loop_
_entity.id
_entity.type
_entity.pdbx_description
1 polymer ?
#
loop_
_entity_poly.entity_id
_entity_poly.type
_entity_poly.pdbx_seq_one_letter_code
_entity_poly.pdbx_strand_id
1 'polypeptide(L)'
;MAFTNPTTPNLADFASYVTEQGVPSADLPTGTLTGVSVDTSGNLTATGFTGTVAVGMVLTGSGISAPLYLATWNGTNAGTVTPAPAQALSITTATLLSPYLQWAFDAGVNLTLIPPADMPAILYVMACYQLAMHQLLKMAQDQTGQTFFTQQRTTYGLLSFSAGPVISSGDQGTHQTLAEPEFLKGLTVSTLDLLKTPWGRESMAYSQQYGENIVGVS
;
A
#
# COMPACT_ATOMS: atom_id res chain seq x y z
N MET A 1 2.86 0.72 -19.65
CA MET A 1 4.11 0.36 -18.96
C MET A 1 4.43 -1.10 -19.21
N ALA A 2 5.71 -1.43 -19.35
CA ALA A 2 6.17 -2.80 -19.11
C ALA A 2 6.22 -3.00 -17.59
N PHE A 3 5.06 -3.24 -16.98
CA PHE A 3 5.01 -3.83 -15.65
C PHE A 3 5.74 -5.17 -15.78
N THR A 4 6.98 -5.23 -15.30
CA THR A 4 7.76 -6.47 -15.35
C THR A 4 7.05 -7.40 -14.40
N ASN A 5 6.16 -8.25 -14.92
CA ASN A 5 5.25 -9.09 -14.16
C ASN A 5 6.02 -9.81 -13.04
N PRO A 6 5.98 -9.30 -11.79
CA PRO A 6 6.81 -9.84 -10.75
C PRO A 6 6.13 -11.11 -10.26
N THR A 7 6.90 -12.15 -10.03
CA THR A 7 6.38 -13.41 -9.49
C THR A 7 5.93 -13.27 -8.03
N THR A 8 6.32 -12.17 -7.37
CA THR A 8 5.99 -11.85 -5.97
C THR A 8 5.82 -10.34 -5.80
N PRO A 9 4.87 -9.89 -4.97
CA PRO A 9 4.69 -8.46 -4.70
C PRO A 9 5.94 -7.89 -4.03
N ASN A 10 6.37 -6.69 -4.43
CA ASN A 10 7.50 -5.99 -3.82
C ASN A 10 7.24 -4.48 -3.73
N LEU A 11 7.92 -3.83 -2.79
CA LEU A 11 7.67 -2.42 -2.49
C LEU A 11 8.03 -1.48 -3.65
N ALA A 12 9.10 -1.77 -4.39
CA ALA A 12 9.57 -0.90 -5.47
C ALA A 12 8.53 -0.82 -6.60
N ASP A 13 8.02 -1.98 -7.03
CA ASP A 13 6.95 -2.05 -8.03
C ASP A 13 5.64 -1.45 -7.52
N PHE A 14 5.33 -1.61 -6.23
CA PHE A 14 4.17 -0.95 -5.63
C PHE A 14 4.31 0.59 -5.65
N ALA A 15 5.50 1.13 -5.34
CA ALA A 15 5.75 2.56 -5.41
C ALA A 15 5.56 3.10 -6.83
N SER A 16 6.07 2.38 -7.84
CA SER A 16 5.80 2.71 -9.24
C SER A 16 4.30 2.67 -9.54
N TYR A 17 3.62 1.57 -9.21
CA TYR A 17 2.18 1.44 -9.38
C TYR A 17 1.40 2.62 -8.79
N VAL A 18 1.70 3.05 -7.57
CA VAL A 18 1.04 4.17 -6.89
C VAL A 18 1.21 5.49 -7.67
N THR A 19 2.40 5.78 -8.17
CA THR A 19 2.63 6.97 -9.00
C THR A 19 1.85 6.91 -10.32
N GLU A 20 1.69 5.72 -10.90
CA GLU A 20 0.90 5.51 -12.12
C GLU A 20 -0.61 5.66 -11.88
N GLN A 21 -1.08 5.35 -10.67
CA GLN A 21 -2.45 5.63 -10.24
C GLN A 21 -2.70 7.12 -9.99
N GLY A 22 -1.70 7.98 -10.19
CA GLY A 22 -1.84 9.43 -10.14
C GLY A 22 -1.57 10.05 -8.76
N VAL A 23 -0.99 9.29 -7.81
CA VAL A 23 -0.58 9.88 -6.53
C VAL A 23 0.65 10.76 -6.75
N PRO A 24 0.60 12.06 -6.37
CA PRO A 24 1.72 12.97 -6.56
C PRO A 24 2.95 12.52 -5.76
N SER A 25 4.12 12.53 -6.39
CA SER A 25 5.40 12.31 -5.71
C SER A 25 5.72 13.39 -4.66
N ALA A 26 5.03 14.53 -4.71
CA ALA A 26 5.15 15.56 -3.69
C ALA A 26 4.38 15.22 -2.40
N ASP A 27 3.36 14.37 -2.47
CA ASP A 27 2.61 13.85 -1.31
C ASP A 27 3.25 12.59 -0.72
N LEU A 28 4.01 11.87 -1.54
CA LEU A 28 4.81 10.72 -1.15
C LEU A 28 6.29 11.04 -1.39
N PRO A 29 6.98 11.63 -0.39
CA PRO A 29 8.40 11.92 -0.50
C PRO A 29 9.16 10.71 -1.03
N THR A 30 9.95 10.94 -2.07
CA THR A 30 10.84 9.93 -2.66
C THR A 30 12.18 10.56 -2.95
N GLY A 31 13.24 9.80 -2.74
CA GLY A 31 14.61 10.24 -2.95
C GLY A 31 15.44 9.11 -3.54
N THR A 32 16.59 9.47 -4.10
CA THR A 32 17.59 8.50 -4.54
C THR A 32 18.93 8.87 -3.94
N LEU A 33 19.61 7.89 -3.37
CA LEU A 33 20.98 8.00 -2.90
C LEU A 33 21.90 7.28 -3.90
N THR A 34 23.07 7.85 -4.15
CA THR A 34 24.08 7.30 -5.06
C THR A 34 25.39 7.00 -4.31
N GLY A 35 26.03 5.88 -4.65
CA GLY A 35 27.26 5.42 -3.98
C GLY A 35 27.04 5.23 -2.49
N VAL A 36 26.05 4.40 -2.14
CA VAL A 36 25.58 4.20 -0.77
C VAL A 36 26.45 3.17 -0.07
N SER A 37 26.92 3.50 1.13
CA SER A 37 27.60 2.58 2.02
C SER A 37 26.94 2.60 3.39
N VAL A 38 26.60 1.42 3.91
CA VAL A 38 26.07 1.23 5.26
C VAL A 38 27.01 0.31 6.02
N ASP A 39 27.55 0.76 7.15
CA ASP A 39 28.38 -0.09 8.01
C ASP A 39 27.52 -0.96 8.96
N THR A 40 28.15 -1.90 9.65
CA THR A 40 27.49 -2.80 10.61
C THR A 40 27.01 -2.09 11.89
N SER A 41 27.38 -0.83 12.09
CA SER A 41 26.85 0.02 13.16
C SER A 41 25.61 0.79 12.72
N GLY A 42 25.22 0.66 11.44
CA GLY A 42 24.11 1.37 10.84
C GLY A 42 24.46 2.76 10.35
N ASN A 43 25.74 3.16 10.27
CA ASN A 43 26.11 4.44 9.69
C ASN A 43 25.93 4.40 8.18
N LEU A 44 25.10 5.30 7.66
CA LEU A 44 24.79 5.48 6.25
C LEU A 44 25.62 6.62 5.69
N THR A 45 26.26 6.40 4.55
CA THR A 45 26.93 7.44 3.77
C THR A 45 26.51 7.30 2.31
N ALA A 46 26.40 8.42 1.60
CA ALA A 46 26.19 8.42 0.15
C ALA A 46 27.10 9.45 -0.51
N THR A 47 27.52 9.18 -1.75
CA THR A 47 28.30 10.13 -2.55
C THR A 47 27.45 11.25 -3.15
N GLY A 48 26.14 11.06 -3.19
CA GLY A 48 25.17 12.08 -3.60
C GLY A 48 23.74 11.66 -3.32
N PHE A 49 22.82 12.60 -3.47
CA PHE A 49 21.38 12.35 -3.37
C PHE A 49 20.58 13.26 -4.31
N THR A 50 19.40 12.80 -4.69
CA THR A 50 18.39 13.56 -5.43
C THR A 50 17.00 13.33 -4.82
N GLY A 51 16.07 14.24 -5.08
CA GLY A 51 14.71 14.17 -4.53
C GLY A 51 14.64 14.54 -3.05
N THR A 52 13.60 14.08 -2.37
CA THR A 52 13.39 14.35 -0.95
C THR A 52 13.96 13.21 -0.12
N VAL A 53 14.84 13.56 0.81
CA VAL A 53 15.40 12.63 1.79
C VAL A 53 15.01 13.13 3.17
N ALA A 54 14.07 12.43 3.80
CA ALA A 54 13.54 12.74 5.12
C ALA A 54 13.87 11.60 6.10
N VAL A 55 13.81 11.93 7.40
CA VAL A 55 13.97 10.95 8.47
C VAL A 55 12.83 9.95 8.46
N GLY A 56 13.14 8.67 8.62
CA GLY A 56 12.16 7.58 8.67
C GLY A 56 11.74 7.05 7.29
N MET A 57 12.40 7.47 6.22
CA MET A 57 12.17 6.91 4.89
C MET A 57 12.78 5.52 4.76
N VAL A 58 12.15 4.68 3.96
CA VAL A 58 12.57 3.29 3.75
C VAL A 58 13.62 3.23 2.66
N LEU A 59 14.78 2.67 2.98
CA LEU A 59 15.86 2.42 2.04
C LEU A 59 15.59 1.12 1.27
N THR A 60 15.53 1.22 -0.05
CA THR A 60 15.30 0.10 -0.98
C THR A 60 16.29 0.13 -2.13
N GLY A 61 16.54 -1.00 -2.78
CA GLY A 61 17.47 -1.06 -3.91
C GLY A 61 18.04 -2.46 -4.12
N SER A 62 18.73 -2.65 -5.25
CA SER A 62 19.43 -3.90 -5.51
C SER A 62 20.54 -4.12 -4.47
N GLY A 63 20.56 -5.29 -3.85
CA GLY A 63 21.49 -5.61 -2.76
C GLY A 63 21.02 -5.19 -1.36
N ILE A 64 19.85 -4.55 -1.24
CA ILE A 64 19.17 -4.35 0.05
C ILE A 64 18.18 -5.50 0.23
N SER A 65 18.62 -6.57 0.90
CA SER A 65 17.75 -7.65 1.37
C SER A 65 17.16 -7.30 2.73
N ALA A 66 15.99 -7.89 3.04
CA ALA A 66 15.33 -7.72 4.34
C ALA A 66 16.29 -7.94 5.53
N PRO A 67 16.11 -7.21 6.66
CA PRO A 67 14.98 -6.34 6.99
C PRO A 67 15.00 -4.98 6.28
N LEU A 68 13.84 -4.32 6.26
CA LEU A 68 13.70 -2.95 5.76
C LEU A 68 14.47 -1.97 6.65
N TYR A 69 15.30 -1.14 6.03
CA TYR A 69 16.12 -0.15 6.71
C TYR A 69 15.42 1.21 6.72
N LEU A 70 15.11 1.73 7.90
CA LEU A 70 14.63 3.10 8.08
C LEU A 70 15.84 4.04 8.13
N ALA A 71 15.97 4.91 7.14
CA ALA A 71 17.04 5.86 7.04
C ALA A 71 16.72 7.16 7.81
N THR A 72 17.68 7.62 8.59
CA THR A 72 17.76 8.99 9.13
C THR A 72 18.84 9.71 8.36
N TRP A 73 18.55 10.88 7.79
CA TRP A 73 19.51 11.63 6.98
C TRP A 73 19.82 12.99 7.59
N ASN A 74 21.08 13.40 7.54
CA ASN A 74 21.54 14.67 8.10
C ASN A 74 21.60 15.84 7.10
N GLY A 75 21.31 15.59 5.82
CA GLY A 75 21.27 16.62 4.77
C GLY A 75 22.59 16.89 4.05
N THR A 76 23.71 16.28 4.46
CA THR A 76 25.06 16.66 3.96
C THR A 76 25.82 15.53 3.27
N ASN A 77 25.32 14.29 3.31
CA ASN A 77 25.87 13.03 2.73
C ASN A 77 26.00 11.87 3.73
N ALA A 78 25.50 12.03 4.95
CA ALA A 78 25.51 10.95 5.93
C ALA A 78 24.19 10.82 6.69
N GLY A 79 24.06 9.71 7.39
CA GLY A 79 22.86 9.33 8.10
C GLY A 79 23.06 8.08 8.93
N THR A 80 21.97 7.52 9.41
CA THR A 80 21.94 6.20 10.04
C THR A 80 20.80 5.37 9.46
N VAL A 81 20.87 4.05 9.57
CA VAL A 81 19.76 3.15 9.33
C VAL A 81 19.37 2.41 10.59
N THR A 82 18.09 2.05 10.71
CA THR A 82 17.59 1.15 11.75
C THR A 82 16.69 0.08 11.12
N PRO A 83 16.88 -1.21 11.43
CA PRO A 83 17.95 -1.78 12.25
C PRO A 83 19.34 -1.66 11.59
N ALA A 84 20.42 -1.80 12.36
CA ALA A 84 21.77 -1.88 11.78
C ALA A 84 21.91 -3.20 10.98
N PRO A 85 22.57 -3.19 9.80
CA PRO A 85 22.70 -4.38 8.99
C PRO A 85 23.71 -5.37 9.61
N ALA A 86 23.46 -6.67 9.45
CA ALA A 86 24.35 -7.71 9.95
C ALA A 86 25.72 -7.75 9.22
N GLN A 87 25.77 -7.22 8.00
CA GLN A 87 26.97 -7.08 7.18
C GLN A 87 26.98 -5.69 6.53
N ALA A 88 28.16 -5.17 6.24
CA ALA A 88 28.27 -3.89 5.55
C ALA A 88 27.66 -3.98 4.14
N LEU A 89 26.92 -2.96 3.75
CA LEU A 89 26.29 -2.85 2.44
C LEU A 89 27.04 -1.84 1.59
N SER A 90 27.30 -2.18 0.33
CA SER A 90 27.84 -1.25 -0.67
C SER A 90 26.98 -1.33 -1.91
N ILE A 91 26.24 -0.26 -2.18
CA ILE A 91 25.14 -0.24 -3.14
C ILE A 91 25.36 0.94 -4.08
N THR A 92 25.28 0.70 -5.39
CA THR A 92 25.47 1.76 -6.40
C THR A 92 24.39 2.83 -6.29
N THR A 93 23.13 2.40 -6.15
CA THR A 93 21.97 3.29 -6.07
C THR A 93 20.93 2.70 -5.12
N ALA A 94 20.43 3.50 -4.20
CA ALA A 94 19.30 3.13 -3.34
C ALA A 94 18.18 4.16 -3.46
N THR A 95 16.94 3.70 -3.49
CA THR A 95 15.75 4.53 -3.50
C THR A 95 15.20 4.64 -2.08
N LEU A 96 14.92 5.87 -1.66
CA LEU A 96 14.23 6.18 -0.43
C LEU A 96 12.75 6.38 -0.73
N LEU A 97 11.90 5.61 -0.03
CA LEU A 97 10.46 5.65 -0.19
C LEU A 97 9.77 6.15 1.09
N SER A 98 8.62 6.79 0.93
CA SER A 98 7.78 7.25 2.03
C SER A 98 7.39 6.08 2.96
N PRO A 99 7.42 6.27 4.30
CA PRO A 99 6.98 5.22 5.23
C PRO A 99 5.52 4.81 5.03
N TYR A 100 4.68 5.69 4.50
CA TYR A 100 3.29 5.36 4.17
C TYR A 100 3.17 4.33 3.05
N LEU A 101 4.10 4.33 2.08
CA LEU A 101 4.14 3.32 1.02
C LEU A 101 4.46 1.95 1.60
N GLN A 102 5.44 1.87 2.51
CA GLN A 102 5.81 0.63 3.17
C GLN A 102 4.67 0.07 4.01
N TRP A 103 4.08 0.91 4.86
CA TRP A 103 2.96 0.50 5.69
C TRP A 103 1.78 -0.01 4.85
N ALA A 104 1.44 0.71 3.78
CA ALA A 104 0.35 0.32 2.88
C ALA A 104 0.65 -0.98 2.14
N PHE A 105 1.88 -1.17 1.67
CA PHE A 105 2.34 -2.40 1.05
C PHE A 105 2.23 -3.59 2.00
N ASP A 106 2.74 -3.47 3.23
CA ASP A 106 2.66 -4.52 4.24
C ASP A 106 1.21 -4.85 4.59
N ALA A 107 0.35 -3.83 4.73
CA ALA A 107 -1.07 -4.03 4.95
C ALA A 107 -1.72 -4.79 3.78
N GLY A 108 -1.40 -4.43 2.53
CA GLY A 108 -1.90 -5.12 1.34
C GLY A 108 -1.48 -6.58 1.27
N VAL A 109 -0.20 -6.87 1.45
CA VAL A 109 0.32 -8.26 1.40
C VAL A 109 -0.25 -9.12 2.52
N ASN A 110 -0.35 -8.59 3.75
CA ASN A 110 -0.84 -9.35 4.91
C ASN A 110 -2.35 -9.58 4.92
N LEU A 111 -3.13 -8.68 4.32
CA LEU A 111 -4.60 -8.77 4.31
C LEU A 111 -5.15 -9.44 3.05
N THR A 112 -4.37 -9.51 1.97
CA THR A 112 -4.82 -10.16 0.73
C THR A 112 -4.85 -11.68 0.91
N LEU A 113 -5.94 -12.30 0.45
CA LEU A 113 -6.08 -13.75 0.48
C LEU A 113 -4.94 -14.43 -0.31
N ILE A 114 -4.26 -15.37 0.34
CA ILE A 114 -3.20 -16.17 -0.26
C ILE A 114 -3.79 -17.00 -1.41
N PRO A 115 -3.23 -16.93 -2.62
CA PRO A 115 -3.77 -17.65 -3.78
C PRO A 115 -3.51 -19.16 -3.68
N PRO A 116 -4.34 -20.00 -4.32
CA PRO A 116 -4.01 -21.39 -4.58
C PRO A 116 -2.73 -21.52 -5.43
N ALA A 117 -2.02 -22.63 -5.32
CA ALA A 117 -0.72 -22.84 -5.98
C ALA A 117 -0.74 -22.74 -7.51
N ASP A 118 -1.89 -23.03 -8.14
CA ASP A 118 -2.06 -23.07 -9.60
C ASP A 118 -2.45 -21.70 -10.21
N MET A 119 -2.54 -20.67 -9.38
CA MET A 119 -2.98 -19.35 -9.81
C MET A 119 -1.86 -18.54 -10.47
N PRO A 120 -2.14 -17.79 -11.55
CA PRO A 120 -1.18 -16.84 -12.10
C PRO A 120 -0.75 -15.81 -11.05
N ALA A 121 0.55 -15.77 -10.73
CA ALA A 121 1.11 -14.88 -9.70
C ALA A 121 0.73 -13.40 -9.88
N ILE A 122 0.59 -12.95 -11.13
CA ILE A 122 0.21 -11.58 -11.47
C ILE A 122 -1.12 -11.16 -10.84
N LEU A 123 -2.10 -12.05 -10.77
CA LEU A 123 -3.43 -11.74 -10.24
C LEU A 123 -3.36 -11.47 -8.73
N TYR A 124 -2.54 -12.26 -8.01
CA TYR A 124 -2.28 -12.03 -6.59
C TYR A 124 -1.51 -10.73 -6.34
N VAL A 125 -0.45 -10.47 -7.13
CA VAL A 125 0.33 -9.23 -7.03
C VAL A 125 -0.58 -8.02 -7.23
N MET A 126 -1.42 -8.04 -8.26
CA MET A 126 -2.35 -6.96 -8.52
C MET A 126 -3.35 -6.80 -7.38
N ALA A 127 -3.91 -7.89 -6.85
CA ALA A 127 -4.81 -7.81 -5.69
C ALA A 127 -4.14 -7.17 -4.47
N CYS A 128 -2.88 -7.53 -4.19
CA CYS A 128 -2.09 -6.91 -3.12
C CYS A 128 -1.91 -5.41 -3.34
N TYR A 129 -1.58 -4.98 -4.56
CA TYR A 129 -1.34 -3.57 -4.88
C TYR A 129 -2.62 -2.74 -4.84
N GLN A 130 -3.73 -3.31 -5.30
CA GLN A 130 -5.06 -2.69 -5.24
C GLN A 130 -5.50 -2.50 -3.78
N LEU A 131 -5.33 -3.52 -2.94
CA LEU A 131 -5.64 -3.41 -1.51
C LEU A 131 -4.71 -2.40 -0.81
N ALA A 132 -3.40 -2.48 -1.07
CA ALA A 132 -2.42 -1.56 -0.53
C ALA A 132 -2.74 -0.10 -0.91
N MET A 133 -3.13 0.16 -2.16
CA MET A 133 -3.53 1.49 -2.63
C MET A 133 -4.77 2.01 -1.88
N HIS A 134 -5.78 1.17 -1.66
CA HIS A 134 -6.93 1.55 -0.85
C HIS A 134 -6.52 1.93 0.59
N GLN A 135 -5.65 1.14 1.22
CA GLN A 135 -5.15 1.43 2.57
C GLN A 135 -4.31 2.71 2.60
N LEU A 136 -3.51 2.96 1.56
CA LEU A 136 -2.70 4.16 1.42
C LEU A 136 -3.58 5.42 1.45
N LEU A 137 -4.65 5.45 0.66
CA LEU A 137 -5.57 6.60 0.62
C LEU A 137 -6.22 6.91 1.97
N LYS A 138 -6.43 5.88 2.80
CA LYS A 138 -7.00 6.03 4.14
C LYS A 138 -6.01 6.63 5.14
N MET A 139 -4.77 6.15 5.13
CA MET A 139 -3.82 6.43 6.21
C MET A 139 -2.79 7.51 5.88
N ALA A 140 -2.39 7.66 4.62
CA ALA A 140 -1.36 8.62 4.24
C ALA A 140 -1.81 10.05 4.52
N GLN A 141 -0.94 10.82 5.15
CA GLN A 141 -1.16 12.25 5.40
C GLN A 141 -0.56 13.07 4.27
N ASP A 142 -1.25 14.16 3.92
CA ASP A 142 -0.74 15.12 2.94
C ASP A 142 0.54 15.79 3.45
N GLN A 143 1.46 16.10 2.55
CA GLN A 143 2.60 16.95 2.88
C GLN A 143 2.17 18.41 3.01
N THR A 144 2.98 19.24 3.67
CA THR A 144 2.67 20.67 3.83
C THR A 144 2.44 21.34 2.48
N GLY A 145 1.28 21.97 2.31
CA GLY A 145 0.89 22.64 1.08
C GLY A 145 0.22 21.75 0.03
N GLN A 146 0.09 20.45 0.31
CA GLN A 146 -0.63 19.50 -0.53
C GLN A 146 -1.96 19.09 0.10
N THR A 147 -2.85 18.53 -0.72
CA THR A 147 -4.21 18.15 -0.30
C THR A 147 -4.73 16.90 -1.03
N PHE A 148 -3.87 16.17 -1.75
CA PHE A 148 -4.31 15.03 -2.55
C PHE A 148 -5.05 13.97 -1.73
N PHE A 149 -4.45 13.45 -0.65
CA PHE A 149 -5.04 12.40 0.16
C PHE A 149 -6.30 12.88 0.89
N THR A 150 -6.32 14.12 1.37
CA THR A 150 -7.52 14.72 1.96
C THR A 150 -8.65 14.86 0.94
N GLN A 151 -8.33 15.27 -0.29
CA GLN A 151 -9.31 15.30 -1.39
C GLN A 151 -9.82 13.89 -1.72
N GLN A 152 -8.94 12.90 -1.90
CA GLN A 152 -9.35 11.52 -2.17
C GLN A 152 -10.23 10.94 -1.07
N ARG A 153 -9.89 11.17 0.21
CA ARG A 153 -10.75 10.76 1.33
C ARG A 153 -12.11 11.41 1.28
N THR A 154 -12.17 12.68 0.93
CA THR A 154 -13.45 13.41 0.81
C THR A 154 -14.26 12.90 -0.37
N THR A 155 -13.64 12.72 -1.55
CA THR A 155 -14.27 12.26 -2.78
C THR A 155 -14.88 10.88 -2.65
N TYR A 156 -14.16 9.94 -2.02
CA TYR A 156 -14.64 8.57 -1.81
C TYR A 156 -15.40 8.40 -0.49
N GLY A 157 -15.51 9.43 0.35
CA GLY A 157 -16.07 9.32 1.69
C GLY A 157 -15.33 8.27 2.54
N LEU A 158 -14.01 8.19 2.43
CA LEU A 158 -13.22 7.30 3.27
C LEU A 158 -13.25 7.78 4.71
N LEU A 159 -13.20 6.84 5.66
CA LEU A 159 -13.28 7.10 7.11
C LEU A 159 -14.61 7.75 7.59
N SER A 160 -15.56 7.99 6.68
CA SER A 160 -16.92 8.36 7.04
C SER A 160 -17.75 7.11 7.34
N PHE A 161 -18.84 7.30 8.10
CA PHE A 161 -19.81 6.24 8.34
C PHE A 161 -20.35 5.70 7.00
N SER A 162 -20.16 4.40 6.77
CA SER A 162 -20.81 3.69 5.69
C SER A 162 -21.98 2.94 6.28
N ALA A 163 -23.20 3.40 6.02
CA ALA A 163 -24.38 2.62 6.32
C ALA A 163 -24.34 1.33 5.49
N GLY A 164 -24.64 0.20 6.12
CA GLY A 164 -24.99 -1.00 5.37
C GLY A 164 -26.27 -0.77 4.55
N PRO A 165 -26.61 -1.71 3.65
CA PRO A 165 -27.89 -1.69 2.94
C PRO A 165 -29.08 -1.47 3.88
N VAL A 166 -30.04 -0.63 3.45
CA VAL A 166 -31.27 -0.35 4.19
C VAL A 166 -32.34 -1.33 3.72
N ILE A 167 -32.61 -2.34 4.56
CA ILE A 167 -33.49 -3.47 4.23
C ILE A 167 -34.96 -3.02 4.09
N SER A 168 -35.38 -2.09 4.93
CA SER A 168 -36.74 -1.56 4.92
C SER A 168 -36.75 -0.12 5.40
N SER A 169 -37.46 0.74 4.69
CA SER A 169 -37.80 2.08 5.16
C SER A 169 -39.32 2.21 5.19
N GLY A 170 -39.86 2.71 6.29
CA GLY A 170 -41.29 2.95 6.42
C GLY A 170 -41.58 4.24 7.16
N ASP A 171 -42.58 4.98 6.70
CA ASP A 171 -43.34 5.91 7.53
C ASP A 171 -44.68 5.27 7.93
N GLN A 172 -45.52 5.98 8.70
CA GLN A 172 -46.78 5.44 9.22
C GLN A 172 -47.81 5.00 8.15
N GLY A 173 -47.58 5.28 6.85
CA GLY A 173 -48.50 4.91 5.77
C GLY A 173 -47.86 4.15 4.59
N THR A 174 -46.55 4.23 4.39
CA THR A 174 -45.87 3.62 3.22
C THR A 174 -44.69 2.77 3.66
N HIS A 175 -44.64 1.52 3.18
CA HIS A 175 -43.51 0.62 3.35
C HIS A 175 -42.86 0.31 2.01
N GLN A 176 -41.54 0.48 1.92
CA GLN A 176 -40.75 -0.01 0.80
C GLN A 176 -39.68 -0.97 1.33
N THR A 177 -39.55 -2.12 0.68
CA THR A 177 -38.56 -3.16 1.00
C THR A 177 -37.67 -3.36 -0.21
N LEU A 178 -36.35 -3.31 -0.03
CA LEU A 178 -35.39 -3.68 -1.07
C LEU A 178 -35.00 -5.15 -0.88
N ALA A 179 -34.99 -5.91 -1.98
CA ALA A 179 -34.43 -7.25 -1.99
C ALA A 179 -32.90 -7.13 -1.96
N GLU A 180 -32.28 -7.53 -0.85
CA GLU A 180 -30.83 -7.49 -0.68
C GLU A 180 -30.22 -8.85 -1.04
N PRO A 181 -29.19 -8.88 -1.89
CA PRO A 181 -28.32 -10.04 -2.05
C PRO A 181 -27.75 -10.49 -0.69
N GLU A 182 -27.86 -11.79 -0.38
CA GLU A 182 -27.43 -12.35 0.92
C GLU A 182 -25.98 -12.04 1.29
N PHE A 183 -25.08 -11.91 0.32
CA PHE A 183 -23.68 -11.58 0.59
C PHE A 183 -23.50 -10.19 1.22
N LEU A 184 -24.41 -9.23 0.97
CA LEU A 184 -24.31 -7.88 1.52
C LEU A 184 -24.63 -7.84 3.03
N LYS A 185 -25.42 -8.79 3.54
CA LYS A 185 -25.79 -8.89 4.96
C LYS A 185 -24.63 -9.33 5.85
N GLY A 186 -23.68 -10.08 5.28
CA GLY A 186 -22.50 -10.57 5.99
C GLY A 186 -21.29 -9.64 5.93
N LEU A 187 -21.37 -8.50 5.21
CA LEU A 187 -20.22 -7.62 5.05
C LEU A 187 -19.88 -6.90 6.36
N THR A 188 -18.63 -7.04 6.78
CA THR A 188 -18.10 -6.25 7.89
C THR A 188 -18.00 -4.77 7.50
N VAL A 189 -17.99 -3.87 8.48
CA VAL A 189 -17.77 -2.42 8.24
C VAL A 189 -16.48 -2.16 7.46
N SER A 190 -15.44 -2.98 7.68
CA SER A 190 -14.19 -2.90 6.91
C SER A 190 -14.37 -3.28 5.44
N THR A 191 -15.24 -4.25 5.14
CA THR A 191 -15.52 -4.67 3.76
C THR A 191 -16.44 -3.67 3.05
N LEU A 192 -17.37 -3.03 3.76
CA LEU A 192 -18.17 -1.93 3.23
C LEU A 192 -17.30 -0.73 2.83
N ASP A 193 -16.18 -0.50 3.52
CA ASP A 193 -15.24 0.56 3.17
C ASP A 193 -14.49 0.27 1.86
N LEU A 194 -14.16 -1.00 1.57
CA LEU A 194 -13.52 -1.41 0.31
C LEU A 194 -14.37 -1.06 -0.91
N LEU A 195 -15.71 -1.11 -0.78
CA LEU A 195 -16.64 -0.77 -1.86
C LEU A 195 -16.55 0.70 -2.33
N LYS A 196 -16.01 1.60 -1.51
CA LYS A 196 -15.99 3.05 -1.79
C LYS A 196 -15.01 3.44 -2.89
N THR A 197 -13.91 2.70 -3.04
CA THR A 197 -12.84 3.01 -4.00
C THR A 197 -12.82 2.02 -5.16
N PRO A 198 -12.33 2.40 -6.35
CA PRO A 198 -12.09 1.45 -7.44
C PRO A 198 -11.14 0.33 -7.01
N TRP A 199 -10.03 0.66 -6.35
CA TRP A 199 -9.02 -0.31 -5.92
C TRP A 199 -9.52 -1.30 -4.86
N GLY A 200 -10.31 -0.80 -3.90
CA GLY A 200 -10.96 -1.66 -2.91
C GLY A 200 -11.99 -2.60 -3.53
N ARG A 201 -12.72 -2.17 -4.57
CA ARG A 201 -13.65 -3.03 -5.31
C ARG A 201 -12.95 -4.14 -6.08
N GLU A 202 -11.83 -3.84 -6.74
CA GLU A 202 -11.03 -4.85 -7.45
C GLU A 202 -10.42 -5.89 -6.50
N SER A 203 -9.90 -5.46 -5.34
CA SER A 203 -9.39 -6.40 -4.33
C SER A 203 -10.49 -7.26 -3.69
N MET A 204 -11.71 -6.71 -3.54
CA MET A 204 -12.87 -7.47 -3.09
C MET A 204 -13.36 -8.45 -4.16
N ALA A 205 -13.36 -8.07 -5.44
CA ALA A 205 -13.70 -8.95 -6.55
C ALA A 205 -12.77 -10.16 -6.60
N TYR A 206 -11.46 -9.93 -6.44
CA TYR A 206 -10.48 -11.01 -6.26
C TYR A 206 -10.84 -11.90 -5.06
N SER A 207 -11.09 -11.29 -3.90
CA SER A 207 -11.40 -12.06 -2.68
C SER A 207 -12.67 -12.90 -2.83
N GLN A 208 -13.67 -12.43 -3.57
CA GLN A 208 -14.90 -13.18 -3.85
C GLN A 208 -14.70 -14.29 -4.88
N GLN A 209 -13.86 -14.06 -5.91
CA GLN A 209 -13.56 -15.07 -6.93
C GLN A 209 -12.87 -16.31 -6.33
N TYR A 210 -12.11 -16.14 -5.25
CA TYR A 210 -11.32 -17.23 -4.65
C TYR A 210 -11.68 -17.56 -3.19
N GLY A 211 -12.56 -16.77 -2.56
CA GLY A 211 -12.95 -16.92 -1.16
C GLY A 211 -13.93 -18.06 -0.87
N GLU A 212 -14.54 -18.66 -1.90
CA GLU A 212 -15.51 -19.76 -1.77
C GLU A 212 -14.95 -21.13 -2.18
N ASN A 213 -13.65 -21.40 -1.93
CA ASN A 213 -13.07 -22.73 -2.19
C ASN A 213 -12.31 -23.37 -1.00
N ILE A 214 -12.51 -22.87 0.22
CA ILE A 214 -12.14 -23.58 1.47
C ILE A 214 -13.36 -23.61 2.40
N VAL A 215 -14.41 -24.31 1.98
CA VAL A 215 -15.35 -25.10 2.81
C VAL A 215 -16.27 -25.89 1.86
N GLY A 216 -15.65 -26.81 1.12
CA GLY A 216 -16.29 -27.95 0.45
C GLY A 216 -15.64 -29.28 0.86
N VAL A 217 -14.84 -29.25 1.94
CA VAL A 217 -14.60 -30.43 2.77
C VAL A 217 -15.55 -30.31 3.95
N SER A 218 -16.78 -30.78 3.72
CA SER A 218 -17.49 -31.64 4.65
C SER A 218 -18.27 -32.68 3.85
#